data_AF-A0A2N2WW18-F1
#
_entry.id   AF-A0A2N2WW18-F1
#
_cell.length_a   1.000
_cell.length_b   1.000
_cell.length_c   1.000
_cell.angle_alpha   90.00
_cell.angle_beta   90.00
_cell.angle_gamma   90.00
#
_symmetry.space_group_name_H-M   'P 1'
#
loop_
_entity.id
_entity.type
_entity.pdbx_description
1 polymer ?
#
loop_
_entity_poly.entity_id
_entity_poly.type
_entity_poly.pdbx_seq_one_letter_code
_entity_poly.pdbx_strand_id
1 'polypeptide(L)'
;MNFKFKYCFFLMVFFCFHIGFSQEKPVEQDSTKMYEKIEKYSKKRKFTKMFHKLIFEPVNTKKPVLLKKSKKKSRKKVEGKIIRNINIKTLDPFGFSISDTTKKARNWGEKTGNRIHLKTRELTIKNLLLFRRNKPLDTLLVSESERLIRLQRSIRDIKITVEPTAKNSDSVDVYIRVLDTWSSLPKGSITSSKTSVGLQERNF
;
A
#
# COMPACT_ATOMS: atom_id res chain seq x y z
N MET A 1 20.21 -61.40 13.94
CA MET A 1 20.55 -60.80 12.63
C MET A 1 19.97 -59.39 12.58
N ASN A 2 20.84 -58.39 12.50
CA ASN A 2 20.62 -57.03 13.04
C ASN A 2 19.57 -56.20 12.30
N PHE A 3 18.66 -55.57 13.06
CA PHE A 3 17.63 -54.63 12.57
C PHE A 3 18.20 -53.49 11.71
N LYS A 4 19.46 -53.09 11.93
CA LYS A 4 20.16 -52.07 11.13
C LYS A 4 20.36 -52.47 9.66
N PHE A 5 20.41 -53.78 9.35
CA PHE A 5 20.63 -54.27 7.99
C PHE A 5 19.37 -54.17 7.10
N LYS A 6 18.18 -54.27 7.69
CA LYS A 6 16.90 -54.10 6.96
C LYS A 6 16.68 -52.67 6.49
N TYR A 7 17.09 -51.67 7.28
CA TYR A 7 16.99 -50.26 6.88
C TYR A 7 18.01 -49.88 5.81
N CYS A 8 19.23 -50.42 5.85
CA CYS A 8 20.20 -50.24 4.76
C CYS A 8 19.70 -50.82 3.43
N PHE A 9 19.03 -51.97 3.46
CA PHE A 9 18.46 -52.57 2.24
C PHE A 9 17.29 -51.74 1.68
N PHE A 10 16.45 -51.17 2.54
CA PHE A 10 15.36 -50.28 2.12
C PHE A 10 15.87 -48.95 1.53
N LEU A 11 16.99 -48.43 2.05
CA LEU A 11 17.63 -47.21 1.56
C LEU A 11 18.33 -47.43 0.21
N MET A 12 18.83 -48.64 -0.06
CA MET A 12 19.45 -49.02 -1.33
C MET A 12 18.43 -49.17 -2.47
N VAL A 13 17.21 -49.64 -2.19
CA VAL A 13 16.12 -49.75 -3.19
C VAL A 13 15.63 -48.38 -3.68
N PHE A 14 15.73 -47.33 -2.85
CA PHE A 14 15.39 -45.96 -3.25
C PHE A 14 16.41 -45.33 -4.22
N PHE A 15 17.66 -45.80 -4.22
CA PHE A 15 18.72 -45.31 -5.13
C PHE A 15 18.73 -46.01 -6.50
N CYS A 16 18.04 -47.13 -6.66
CA CYS A 16 17.98 -47.86 -7.94
C CYS A 16 16.89 -47.34 -8.91
N PHE A 17 16.10 -46.34 -8.53
CA PHE A 17 15.11 -45.68 -9.41
C PHE A 17 15.63 -44.38 -10.03
N HIS A 18 16.92 -44.32 -10.38
CA HIS A 18 17.36 -43.38 -11.41
C HIS A 18 16.87 -43.87 -12.77
N ILE A 19 15.60 -43.58 -13.07
CA ILE A 19 15.06 -43.63 -14.42
C ILE A 19 15.89 -42.63 -15.21
N GLY A 20 16.77 -43.13 -16.08
CA GLY A 20 17.49 -42.31 -17.05
C GLY A 20 16.47 -41.59 -17.92
N PHE A 21 16.32 -40.28 -17.74
CA PHE A 21 15.61 -39.44 -18.70
C PHE A 21 16.49 -39.33 -19.94
N SER A 22 16.20 -40.16 -20.94
CA SER A 22 16.68 -39.92 -22.31
C SER A 22 16.11 -38.58 -22.79
N GLN A 23 16.96 -37.70 -23.33
CA GLN A 23 16.50 -36.45 -23.93
C GLN A 23 15.80 -36.76 -25.26
N GLU A 24 14.50 -37.00 -25.22
CA GLU A 24 13.67 -36.76 -26.40
C GLU A 24 13.75 -35.25 -26.71
N LYS A 25 14.12 -34.91 -27.96
CA LYS A 25 14.11 -33.53 -28.44
C LYS A 25 12.73 -32.94 -28.12
N PRO A 26 12.61 -31.80 -27.42
CA PRO A 26 11.31 -31.24 -27.13
C PRO A 26 10.67 -30.87 -28.46
N VAL A 27 9.62 -31.60 -28.84
CA VAL A 27 8.64 -31.15 -29.83
C VAL A 27 8.22 -29.75 -29.39
N GLU A 28 8.23 -28.77 -30.29
CA GLU A 28 7.67 -27.43 -30.04
C GLU A 28 6.18 -27.57 -29.70
N GLN A 29 5.88 -27.95 -28.47
CA GLN A 29 4.54 -27.87 -27.92
C GLN A 29 4.28 -26.41 -27.74
N ASP A 30 3.37 -25.90 -28.56
CA ASP A 30 2.73 -24.60 -28.44
C ASP A 30 2.50 -24.27 -26.96
N SER A 31 3.38 -23.43 -26.42
CA SER A 31 3.46 -23.13 -24.98
C SER A 31 2.12 -22.61 -24.45
N THR A 32 1.32 -22.02 -25.33
CA THR A 32 -0.06 -21.58 -25.11
C THR A 32 -0.95 -22.69 -24.55
N LYS A 33 -0.84 -23.93 -25.08
CA LYS A 33 -1.63 -25.09 -24.60
C LYS A 33 -1.28 -25.50 -23.17
N MET A 34 -0.04 -25.28 -22.75
CA MET A 34 0.40 -25.53 -21.38
C MET A 34 -0.15 -24.45 -20.42
N TYR A 35 -0.09 -23.19 -20.82
CA TYR A 35 -0.66 -22.07 -20.06
C TYR A 35 -2.18 -22.22 -19.90
N GLU A 36 -2.91 -22.60 -20.95
CA GLU A 36 -4.35 -22.86 -20.89
C GLU A 36 -4.71 -23.97 -19.89
N LYS A 37 -3.92 -25.06 -19.83
CA LYS A 37 -4.12 -26.13 -18.85
C LYS A 37 -3.91 -25.65 -17.41
N ILE A 38 -2.87 -24.86 -17.17
CA ILE A 38 -2.58 -24.27 -15.85
C ILE A 38 -3.70 -23.31 -15.45
N GLU A 39 -4.18 -22.48 -16.37
CA GLU A 39 -5.30 -21.57 -16.13
C GLU A 39 -6.58 -22.34 -15.79
N LYS A 40 -6.91 -23.38 -16.56
CA LYS A 40 -8.10 -24.23 -16.34
C LYS A 40 -8.03 -24.99 -15.02
N TYR A 41 -6.88 -25.55 -14.66
CA TYR A 41 -6.67 -26.22 -13.38
C TYR A 41 -6.77 -25.24 -12.21
N SER A 42 -6.13 -24.08 -12.35
CA SER A 42 -6.12 -23.03 -11.34
C SER A 42 -7.51 -22.51 -11.01
N LYS A 43 -8.39 -22.36 -12.02
CA LYS A 43 -9.78 -21.92 -11.84
C LYS A 43 -10.63 -22.86 -10.99
N LYS A 44 -10.22 -24.13 -10.75
CA LYS A 44 -11.01 -25.12 -9.99
C LYS A 44 -11.13 -24.82 -8.49
N ARG A 45 -10.09 -24.25 -7.85
CA ARG A 45 -10.09 -23.97 -6.40
C ARG A 45 -9.79 -22.50 -6.13
N LYS A 46 -10.38 -21.94 -5.05
CA LYS A 46 -10.19 -20.53 -4.66
C LYS A 46 -8.72 -20.18 -4.37
N PHE A 47 -8.00 -21.10 -3.73
CA PHE A 47 -6.58 -20.94 -3.42
C PHE A 47 -5.71 -20.94 -4.69
N THR A 48 -5.82 -21.95 -5.56
CA THR A 48 -5.04 -22.02 -6.80
C THR A 48 -5.31 -20.84 -7.72
N LYS A 49 -6.58 -20.40 -7.81
CA LYS A 49 -6.98 -19.20 -8.55
C LYS A 49 -6.30 -17.93 -8.02
N MET A 50 -6.12 -17.83 -6.70
CA MET A 50 -5.38 -16.73 -6.08
C MET A 50 -3.89 -16.77 -6.45
N PHE A 51 -3.24 -17.93 -6.35
CA PHE A 51 -1.82 -18.10 -6.68
C PHE A 51 -1.53 -17.83 -8.16
N HIS A 52 -2.38 -18.31 -9.05
CA HIS A 52 -2.25 -18.01 -10.48
C HIS A 52 -2.33 -16.51 -10.75
N LYS A 53 -3.21 -15.78 -10.05
CA LYS A 53 -3.30 -14.32 -10.19
C LYS A 53 -2.06 -13.58 -9.64
N LEU A 54 -1.28 -14.20 -8.76
CA LEU A 54 -0.05 -13.63 -8.21
C LEU A 54 1.16 -13.88 -9.13
N ILE A 55 1.20 -15.04 -9.79
CA ILE A 55 2.34 -15.46 -10.63
C ILE A 55 2.17 -15.01 -12.07
N PHE A 56 0.95 -14.99 -12.59
CA PHE A 56 0.67 -14.68 -13.99
C PHE A 56 0.00 -13.31 -14.15
N GLU A 57 0.56 -12.50 -15.04
CA GLU A 57 -0.01 -11.21 -15.40
C GLU A 57 -1.23 -11.41 -16.31
N PRO A 58 -2.38 -10.77 -16.01
CA PRO A 58 -3.53 -10.84 -16.89
C PRO A 58 -3.24 -10.10 -18.21
N VAL A 59 -3.34 -10.82 -19.33
CA VAL A 59 -2.99 -10.38 -20.70
C VAL A 59 -3.74 -9.11 -21.16
N ASN A 60 -4.82 -8.71 -20.47
CA ASN A 60 -5.60 -7.53 -20.78
C ASN A 60 -5.93 -6.70 -19.54
N THR A 61 -5.04 -5.79 -19.14
CA THR A 61 -5.40 -4.71 -18.19
C THR A 61 -4.72 -3.39 -18.51
N LYS A 62 -5.06 -2.75 -19.64
CA LYS A 62 -4.78 -1.31 -19.80
C LYS A 62 -5.71 -0.52 -18.86
N LYS A 63 -5.25 -0.21 -17.65
CA LYS A 63 -5.96 0.69 -16.74
C LYS A 63 -5.70 2.15 -17.18
N PRO A 64 -6.73 2.97 -17.38
CA PRO A 64 -6.54 4.38 -17.70
C PRO A 64 -5.92 5.11 -16.52
N VAL A 65 -4.77 5.76 -16.75
CA VAL A 65 -4.15 6.67 -15.79
C VAL A 65 -4.98 7.96 -15.76
N LEU A 66 -5.85 8.09 -14.76
CA LEU A 66 -6.63 9.31 -14.56
C LEU A 66 -5.73 10.40 -13.96
N LEU A 67 -5.20 11.27 -14.82
CA LEU A 67 -4.51 12.50 -14.43
C LEU A 67 -5.51 13.48 -13.82
N LYS A 68 -5.47 13.65 -12.50
CA LYS A 68 -6.34 14.55 -11.74
C LYS A 68 -5.92 16.01 -11.98
N LYS A 69 -6.73 16.80 -12.68
CA LYS A 69 -6.52 18.25 -12.87
C LYS A 69 -6.57 18.99 -11.52
N SER A 70 -5.59 19.87 -11.27
CA SER A 70 -5.43 20.59 -10.00
C SER A 70 -6.45 21.72 -9.81
N LYS A 71 -7.09 21.81 -8.63
CA LYS A 71 -8.10 22.81 -8.26
C LYS A 71 -7.49 24.13 -7.74
N LYS A 72 -6.62 24.79 -8.50
CA LYS A 72 -5.96 26.04 -8.05
C LYS A 72 -6.88 27.25 -7.88
N LYS A 73 -8.07 27.28 -8.51
CA LYS A 73 -8.90 28.50 -8.62
C LYS A 73 -9.70 28.88 -7.36
N SER A 74 -9.91 27.97 -6.40
CA SER A 74 -10.81 28.19 -5.25
C SER A 74 -10.20 28.99 -4.09
N ARG A 75 -8.86 29.07 -3.98
CA ARG A 75 -8.20 29.56 -2.76
C ARG A 75 -8.11 31.09 -2.68
N LYS A 76 -8.08 31.81 -3.79
CA LYS A 76 -7.92 33.29 -3.80
C LYS A 76 -9.01 34.06 -3.02
N LYS A 77 -10.19 33.47 -2.78
CA LYS A 77 -11.31 34.14 -2.10
C LYS A 77 -11.13 34.30 -0.58
N VAL A 78 -10.20 33.59 0.02
CA VAL A 78 -10.00 33.54 1.48
C VAL A 78 -8.68 34.17 1.93
N GLU A 79 -7.91 34.74 0.99
CA GLU A 79 -6.65 35.44 1.25
C GLU A 79 -6.83 36.53 2.32
N GLY A 80 -5.87 36.66 3.23
CA GLY A 80 -5.82 37.69 4.26
C GLY A 80 -6.73 37.47 5.48
N LYS A 81 -7.68 36.54 5.43
CA LYS A 81 -8.57 36.23 6.56
C LYS A 81 -7.82 35.61 7.74
N ILE A 82 -8.27 35.85 8.98
CA ILE A 82 -7.60 35.34 10.17
C ILE A 82 -7.87 33.84 10.36
N ILE A 83 -6.79 33.06 10.52
CA ILE A 83 -6.88 31.62 10.79
C ILE A 83 -7.30 31.39 12.24
N ARG A 84 -8.55 30.99 12.46
CA ARG A 84 -9.09 30.75 13.79
C ARG A 84 -8.70 29.39 14.35
N ASN A 85 -8.89 28.32 13.58
CA ASN A 85 -8.52 26.95 13.99
C ASN A 85 -7.86 26.18 12.84
N ILE A 86 -6.98 25.24 13.21
CA ILE A 86 -6.34 24.30 12.29
C ILE A 86 -6.66 22.89 12.80
N ASN A 87 -7.52 22.19 12.08
CA ASN A 87 -7.95 20.84 12.42
C ASN A 87 -7.23 19.83 11.53
N ILE A 88 -6.42 18.96 12.12
CA ILE A 88 -5.65 17.94 11.41
C ILE A 88 -6.32 16.59 11.64
N LYS A 89 -6.48 15.79 10.59
CA LYS A 89 -6.98 14.41 10.69
C LYS A 89 -6.17 13.49 9.79
N THR A 90 -5.49 12.54 10.41
CA THR A 90 -4.76 11.47 9.71
C THR A 90 -5.68 10.27 9.48
N LEU A 91 -5.70 9.76 8.25
CA LEU A 91 -6.49 8.61 7.80
C LEU A 91 -5.57 7.42 7.56
N ASP A 92 -6.05 6.23 7.89
CA ASP A 92 -5.30 4.99 7.73
C ASP A 92 -5.18 4.59 6.24
N PRO A 93 -4.15 3.81 5.86
CA PRO A 93 -3.82 3.57 4.45
C PRO A 93 -4.86 2.74 3.69
N PHE A 94 -5.70 1.95 4.35
CA PHE A 94 -6.61 1.02 3.68
C PHE A 94 -8.09 1.40 3.83
N GLY A 95 -8.81 1.40 2.71
CA GLY A 95 -10.26 1.63 2.66
C GLY A 95 -10.71 3.10 2.78
N PHE A 96 -9.80 4.03 3.05
CA PHE A 96 -10.10 5.46 3.16
C PHE A 96 -9.79 6.24 1.88
N SER A 97 -10.38 7.42 1.75
CA SER A 97 -10.12 8.35 0.67
C SER A 97 -10.11 9.80 1.15
N ILE A 98 -9.30 10.62 0.49
CA ILE A 98 -9.25 12.06 0.71
C ILE A 98 -10.38 12.79 -0.02
N SER A 99 -10.76 12.29 -1.20
CA SER A 99 -11.80 12.92 -2.01
C SER A 99 -13.21 12.55 -1.56
N ASP A 100 -13.39 11.35 -1.01
CA ASP A 100 -14.68 10.81 -0.59
C ASP A 100 -14.63 10.44 0.90
N THR A 101 -15.35 11.20 1.72
CA THR A 101 -15.38 11.05 3.18
C THR A 101 -16.23 9.87 3.65
N THR A 102 -17.06 9.28 2.78
CA THR A 102 -17.92 8.13 3.10
C THR A 102 -17.15 6.81 3.06
N LYS A 103 -15.99 6.78 2.38
CA LYS A 103 -15.15 5.58 2.27
C LYS A 103 -14.47 5.25 3.59
N LYS A 104 -14.65 4.00 3.99
CA LYS A 104 -14.08 3.38 5.20
C LYS A 104 -13.66 1.95 4.89
N ALA A 105 -12.74 1.40 5.68
CA ALA A 105 -12.35 0.00 5.60
C ALA A 105 -13.55 -0.94 5.78
N ARG A 106 -13.75 -1.85 4.82
CA ARG A 106 -14.92 -2.75 4.78
C ARG A 106 -14.54 -4.16 5.20
N ASN A 107 -13.49 -4.70 4.59
CA ASN A 107 -13.10 -6.10 4.79
C ASN A 107 -12.15 -6.29 5.98
N TRP A 108 -12.00 -7.54 6.43
CA TRP A 108 -11.20 -7.88 7.60
C TRP A 108 -9.70 -7.56 7.40
N GLY A 109 -9.19 -7.71 6.16
CA GLY A 109 -7.79 -7.45 5.82
C GLY A 109 -7.44 -5.97 5.97
N GLU A 110 -8.25 -5.07 5.39
CA GLU A 110 -8.11 -3.62 5.53
C GLU A 110 -8.19 -3.18 6.99
N LYS A 111 -9.17 -3.71 7.74
CA LYS A 111 -9.34 -3.41 9.17
C LYS A 111 -8.14 -3.87 10.00
N THR A 112 -7.62 -5.07 9.72
CA THR A 112 -6.47 -5.63 10.44
C THR A 112 -5.19 -4.89 10.09
N GLY A 113 -4.99 -4.57 8.82
CA GLY A 113 -3.90 -3.70 8.38
C GLY A 113 -3.95 -2.38 9.15
N ASN A 114 -5.06 -1.64 9.08
CA ASN A 114 -5.18 -0.35 9.76
C ASN A 114 -4.96 -0.43 11.29
N ARG A 115 -5.27 -1.57 11.93
CA ARG A 115 -4.99 -1.77 13.36
C ARG A 115 -3.51 -1.88 13.70
N ILE A 116 -2.70 -2.48 12.81
CA ILE A 116 -1.27 -2.64 13.03
C ILE A 116 -0.44 -1.50 12.39
N HIS A 117 -1.09 -0.61 11.63
CA HIS A 117 -0.45 0.54 11.00
C HIS A 117 0.04 1.55 12.05
N LEU A 118 1.30 1.97 11.93
CA LEU A 118 1.85 3.07 12.72
C LEU A 118 1.47 4.41 12.11
N LYS A 119 0.52 5.09 12.76
CA LYS A 119 -0.06 6.34 12.27
C LYS A 119 0.87 7.54 12.43
N THR A 120 0.90 8.41 11.41
CA THR A 120 1.61 9.68 11.49
C THR A 120 1.00 10.59 12.56
N ARG A 121 1.84 11.11 13.46
CA ARG A 121 1.42 12.02 14.53
C ARG A 121 1.00 13.38 13.95
N GLU A 122 -0.03 13.98 14.53
CA GLU A 122 -0.49 15.32 14.12
C GLU A 122 0.59 16.39 14.31
N LEU A 123 1.44 16.25 15.33
CA LEU A 123 2.56 17.16 15.57
C LEU A 123 3.55 17.18 14.39
N THR A 124 3.82 16.02 13.78
CA THR A 124 4.69 15.93 12.59
C THR A 124 4.11 16.75 11.44
N ILE A 125 2.80 16.65 11.21
CA ILE A 125 2.12 17.45 10.17
C ILE A 125 2.15 18.93 10.52
N LYS A 126 1.89 19.28 11.79
CA LYS A 126 1.88 20.66 12.28
C LYS A 126 3.23 21.34 12.12
N ASN A 127 4.33 20.62 12.33
CA ASN A 127 5.70 21.14 12.17
C ASN A 127 6.05 21.47 10.70
N LEU A 128 5.35 20.88 9.73
CA LEU A 128 5.53 21.16 8.31
C LEU A 128 4.66 22.31 7.80
N LEU A 129 3.74 22.83 8.62
CA LEU A 129 2.88 23.95 8.24
C LEU A 129 3.67 25.27 8.31
N LEU A 130 3.59 26.04 7.23
CA LEU A 130 4.20 27.37 7.12
C LEU A 130 3.29 28.49 7.63
N PHE A 131 2.05 28.15 8.02
CA PHE A 131 1.08 29.08 8.59
C PHE A 131 0.69 28.65 10.01
N ARG A 132 0.16 29.59 10.79
CA ARG A 132 -0.20 29.36 12.20
C ARG A 132 -1.57 29.96 12.53
N ARG A 133 -2.14 29.47 13.62
CA ARG A 133 -3.35 30.04 14.23
C ARG A 133 -3.14 31.52 14.56
N ASN A 134 -4.22 32.30 14.49
CA ASN A 134 -4.29 33.74 14.76
C ASN A 134 -3.37 34.60 13.87
N LYS A 135 -3.10 34.14 12.65
CA LYS A 135 -2.40 34.90 11.63
C LYS A 135 -3.25 35.05 10.36
N PRO A 136 -3.02 36.08 9.54
CA PRO A 136 -3.62 36.19 8.22
C PRO A 136 -3.29 34.96 7.36
N LEU A 137 -4.29 34.46 6.64
CA LEU A 137 -4.15 33.34 5.73
C LEU A 137 -3.45 33.78 4.46
N ASP A 138 -2.28 33.19 4.19
CA ASP A 138 -1.59 33.30 2.92
C ASP A 138 -1.81 32.02 2.11
N THR A 139 -2.47 32.13 0.95
CA THR A 139 -2.79 30.95 0.13
C THR A 139 -1.57 30.33 -0.56
N LEU A 140 -0.49 31.08 -0.72
CA LEU A 140 0.80 30.58 -1.18
C LEU A 140 1.42 29.70 -0.09
N LEU A 141 1.47 30.16 1.17
CA LEU A 141 1.97 29.36 2.30
C LEU A 141 1.14 28.09 2.51
N VAL A 142 -0.18 28.15 2.31
CA VAL A 142 -1.04 26.96 2.36
C VAL A 142 -0.67 25.96 1.26
N SER A 143 -0.50 26.43 0.03
CA SER A 143 -0.14 25.57 -1.11
C SER A 143 1.26 24.98 -0.96
N GLU A 144 2.18 25.74 -0.39
CA GLU A 144 3.55 25.28 -0.15
C GLU A 144 3.61 24.30 1.03
N SER A 145 2.83 24.53 2.09
CA SER A 145 2.66 23.54 3.18
C SER A 145 2.09 22.22 2.65
N GLU A 146 1.10 22.28 1.73
CA GLU A 146 0.55 21.10 1.07
C GLU A 146 1.66 20.35 0.28
N ARG A 147 2.52 21.08 -0.43
CA ARG A 147 3.66 20.51 -1.16
C ARG A 147 4.65 19.83 -0.20
N LEU A 148 5.07 20.51 0.87
CA LEU A 148 6.01 19.97 1.86
C LEU A 148 5.50 18.70 2.54
N ILE A 149 4.21 18.65 2.87
CA ILE A 149 3.61 17.46 3.47
C ILE A 149 3.48 16.33 2.44
N ARG A 150 3.12 16.63 1.18
CA ARG A 150 3.04 15.64 0.10
C ARG A 150 4.40 15.00 -0.24
N LEU A 151 5.51 15.68 0.05
CA LEU A 151 6.86 15.13 -0.12
C LEU A 151 7.26 14.12 0.95
N GLN A 152 6.53 14.04 2.06
CA GLN A 152 6.84 13.09 3.13
C GLN A 152 6.53 11.67 2.68
N ARG A 153 7.49 10.75 2.88
CA ARG A 153 7.35 9.33 2.50
C ARG A 153 6.18 8.64 3.20
N SER A 154 5.89 9.07 4.42
CA SER A 154 4.79 8.56 5.24
C SER A 154 3.40 8.93 4.71
N ILE A 155 3.31 9.89 3.80
CA ILE A 155 2.05 10.47 3.33
C ILE A 155 1.78 10.05 1.89
N ARG A 156 0.61 9.45 1.66
CA ARG A 156 0.16 9.07 0.32
C ARG A 156 -0.42 10.27 -0.43
N ASP A 157 -1.26 11.02 0.25
CA ASP A 157 -1.94 12.19 -0.32
C ASP A 157 -2.46 13.10 0.82
N ILE A 158 -2.78 14.34 0.49
CA ILE A 158 -3.23 15.36 1.43
C ILE A 158 -4.26 16.27 0.75
N LYS A 159 -5.20 16.77 1.55
CA LYS A 159 -6.08 17.87 1.15
C LYS A 159 -6.22 18.87 2.29
N ILE A 160 -5.91 20.12 1.96
CA ILE A 160 -6.19 21.28 2.80
C ILE A 160 -7.41 22.00 2.23
N THR A 161 -8.46 22.06 3.04
CA THR A 161 -9.69 22.82 2.78
C THR A 161 -9.71 24.01 3.74
N VAL A 162 -10.06 25.18 3.22
CA VAL A 162 -10.24 26.39 4.01
C VAL A 162 -11.70 26.79 3.90
N GLU A 163 -12.38 26.92 5.02
CA GLU A 163 -13.80 27.25 5.08
C GLU A 163 -13.99 28.51 5.92
N PRO A 164 -14.73 29.52 5.40
CA PRO A 164 -15.08 30.68 6.20
C PRO A 164 -16.08 30.27 7.29
N THR A 165 -15.94 30.86 8.49
CA THR A 165 -16.83 30.51 9.63
C THR A 165 -18.28 30.94 9.38
N ALA A 166 -18.50 32.00 8.59
CA ALA A 166 -19.80 32.47 8.13
C ALA A 166 -19.66 33.23 6.80
N LYS A 167 -20.78 33.51 6.10
CA LYS A 167 -20.80 34.19 4.79
C LYS A 167 -19.96 35.47 4.74
N ASN A 168 -19.98 36.28 5.80
CA ASN A 168 -19.28 37.56 5.89
C ASN A 168 -18.20 37.59 6.99
N SER A 169 -17.72 36.43 7.44
CA SER A 169 -16.69 36.38 8.48
C SER A 169 -15.32 36.78 7.92
N ASP A 170 -14.58 37.53 8.72
CA ASP A 170 -13.16 37.86 8.56
C ASP A 170 -12.22 36.69 8.93
N SER A 171 -12.79 35.60 9.44
CA SER A 171 -12.09 34.46 10.00
C SER A 171 -12.37 33.17 9.24
N VAL A 172 -11.39 32.27 9.24
CA VAL A 172 -11.46 30.98 8.55
C VAL A 172 -11.01 29.83 9.46
N ASP A 173 -11.58 28.65 9.24
CA ASP A 173 -11.10 27.40 9.80
C ASP A 173 -10.43 26.57 8.70
N VAL A 174 -9.28 26.00 9.04
CA VAL A 174 -8.48 25.18 8.12
C VAL A 174 -8.63 23.71 8.51
N TYR A 175 -9.05 22.89 7.54
CA TYR A 175 -9.19 21.45 7.70
C TYR A 175 -8.16 20.73 6.85
N ILE A 176 -7.29 19.97 7.52
CA ILE A 176 -6.21 19.20 6.90
C ILE A 176 -6.53 17.73 7.04
N ARG A 177 -6.74 17.05 5.92
CA ARG A 177 -6.92 15.60 5.86
C ARG A 177 -5.72 14.98 5.19
N VAL A 178 -5.09 14.04 5.88
CA VAL A 178 -3.88 13.37 5.43
C VAL A 178 -4.19 11.88 5.30
N LEU A 179 -3.78 11.24 4.21
CA LEU A 179 -3.87 9.79 4.04
C LEU A 179 -2.47 9.20 4.15
N ASP A 180 -2.28 8.32 5.13
CA ASP A 180 -0.98 7.69 5.36
C ASP A 180 -0.65 6.63 4.29
N THR A 181 0.64 6.38 4.15
CA THR A 181 1.21 5.24 3.44
C THR A 181 1.62 4.18 4.44
N TRP A 182 1.39 2.90 4.11
CA TRP A 182 1.89 1.77 4.88
C TRP A 182 3.41 1.70 4.84
N SER A 183 4.05 1.47 5.98
CA SER A 183 5.50 1.56 6.09
C SER A 183 6.17 0.42 6.85
N SER A 184 5.41 -0.40 7.57
CA SER A 184 5.94 -1.55 8.30
C SER A 184 6.21 -2.72 7.35
N LEU A 185 7.47 -3.13 7.24
CA LEU A 185 7.94 -4.18 6.35
C LEU A 185 8.44 -5.38 7.15
N PRO A 186 7.83 -6.57 7.03
CA PRO A 186 8.40 -7.78 7.60
C PRO A 186 9.73 -8.10 6.92
N LYS A 187 10.73 -8.44 7.71
CA LYS A 187 12.03 -8.94 7.27
C LYS A 187 12.17 -10.39 7.72
N GLY A 188 12.57 -11.24 6.79
CA GLY A 188 12.89 -12.63 7.04
C GLY A 188 14.15 -13.01 6.27
N SER A 189 15.07 -13.71 6.91
CA SER A 189 16.18 -14.37 6.21
C SER A 189 16.33 -15.78 6.74
N ILE A 190 16.60 -16.72 5.83
CA ILE A 190 16.81 -18.13 6.14
C ILE A 190 18.10 -18.53 5.44
N THR A 191 19.02 -19.11 6.19
CA THR A 191 20.28 -19.68 5.73
C THR A 191 20.44 -21.05 6.35
N SER A 192 21.30 -21.92 5.81
CA SER A 192 21.48 -23.30 6.27
C SER A 192 21.74 -23.44 7.78
N SER A 193 22.28 -22.41 8.43
CA SER A 193 22.61 -22.39 9.87
C SER A 193 21.84 -21.34 10.69
N LYS A 194 21.04 -20.47 10.07
CA LYS A 194 20.39 -19.36 10.78
C LYS A 194 19.07 -18.94 10.16
N THR A 195 18.09 -18.70 11.02
CA THR A 195 16.82 -18.06 10.67
C THR A 195 16.70 -16.74 11.43
N SER A 196 16.37 -15.66 10.75
CA SER A 196 16.10 -14.35 11.36
C SER A 196 14.75 -13.81 10.91
N VAL A 197 13.95 -13.31 11.85
CA VAL A 197 12.71 -12.60 11.56
C VAL A 197 12.79 -11.24 12.25
N GLY A 198 12.30 -10.20 11.59
CA GLY A 198 12.25 -8.84 12.12
C GLY A 198 11.19 -8.00 11.42
N LEU A 199 11.03 -6.76 11.87
CA LEU A 199 10.18 -5.76 11.25
C LEU A 199 11.03 -4.51 11.03
N GLN A 200 10.96 -3.94 9.83
CA GLN A 200 11.55 -2.65 9.50
C GLN A 200 10.44 -1.62 9.36
N GLU A 201 10.58 -0.51 10.07
CA GLU A 201 9.72 0.67 9.89
C GLU A 201 10.42 1.66 8.95
N ARG A 202 9.67 2.26 8.01
CA ARG A 202 10.23 3.23 7.03
C ARG A 202 9.94 4.68 7.37
N ASN A 203 9.01 4.92 8.29
CA ASN A 203 8.50 6.25 8.63
C ASN A 203 9.01 6.78 9.98
N PHE A 204 9.82 6.01 10.72
CA PHE A 204 10.41 6.36 12.01
C PHE A 204 11.92 6.04 12.04
#